data_AF-A0A1W9YPN2-F1
#
_entry.id   AF-A0A1W9YPN2-F1
#
_cell.length_a   1.000
_cell.length_b   1.000
_cell.length_c   1.000
_cell.angle_alpha   90.00
_cell.angle_beta   90.00
_cell.angle_gamma   90.00
#
_symmetry.space_group_name_H-M   'P 1'
#
loop_
_entity.id
_entity.type
_entity.pdbx_description
1 polymer ?
#
loop_
_entity_poly.entity_id
_entity_poly.type
_entity_poly.pdbx_seq_one_letter_code
_entity_poly.pdbx_strand_id
1 'polypeptide(L)' 'TSTAPAAAPTVAQVIDALRGSAEQSAQAAERMAGYRAGLLGSISASCTAAYLVALGGEEKP' A
#
# COMPACT_ATOMS: atom_id res chain seq x y z
N THR A 1 -1.22 -31.62 3.36
CA THR A 1 -0.92 -31.18 1.98
C THR A 1 0.23 -30.19 2.05
N SER A 2 1.34 -30.48 1.38
CA SER A 2 2.49 -29.57 1.34
C SER A 2 2.27 -28.57 0.20
N THR A 3 1.98 -27.31 0.53
CA THR A 3 1.88 -26.24 -0.46
C THR A 3 3.27 -25.97 -1.02
N ALA A 4 3.46 -26.18 -2.33
CA ALA A 4 4.68 -25.77 -3.00
C ALA A 4 4.91 -24.26 -2.77
N PRO A 5 6.16 -23.81 -2.52
CA PRO A 5 6.42 -22.41 -2.24
C PRO A 5 5.96 -21.55 -3.42
N ALA A 6 5.13 -20.56 -3.13
CA ALA A 6 4.70 -19.61 -4.13
C ALA A 6 5.92 -18.84 -4.67
N ALA A 7 5.90 -18.55 -5.97
CA ALA A 7 6.94 -17.73 -6.58
C ALA A 7 7.02 -16.37 -5.87
N ALA A 8 8.24 -15.84 -5.75
CA ALA A 8 8.44 -14.52 -5.16
C ALA A 8 7.70 -13.46 -5.98
N PRO A 9 7.05 -12.47 -5.33
CA PRO A 9 6.35 -11.42 -6.03
C PRO A 9 7.32 -10.53 -6.80
N THR A 10 6.88 -10.06 -7.96
CA THR A 10 7.59 -9.04 -8.74
C THR A 10 7.43 -7.66 -8.10
N VAL A 11 8.34 -6.73 -8.40
CA VAL A 11 8.25 -5.34 -7.91
C VAL A 11 6.94 -4.68 -8.31
N ALA A 12 6.45 -4.90 -9.53
CA ALA A 12 5.18 -4.38 -10.01
C ALA A 12 3.99 -4.89 -9.16
N GLN A 13 3.99 -6.17 -8.79
CA GLN A 13 2.97 -6.73 -7.90
C GLN A 13 3.02 -6.13 -6.49
N VAL A 14 4.23 -5.81 -5.99
CA VAL A 14 4.38 -5.13 -4.69
C VAL A 14 3.87 -3.69 -4.76
N ILE A 15 4.17 -2.95 -5.84
CA ILE A 15 3.67 -1.59 -6.07
C ILE A 15 2.14 -1.58 -6.11
N ASP A 16 1.53 -2.50 -6.86
CA ASP A 16 0.07 -2.61 -6.97
C ASP A 16 -0.58 -2.94 -5.60
N ALA A 17 -0.02 -3.90 -4.87
CA ALA A 17 -0.52 -4.26 -3.54
C ALA A 17 -0.41 -3.10 -2.53
N LEU A 18 0.69 -2.34 -2.58
CA LEU A 18 0.88 -1.15 -1.73
C LEU A 18 -0.09 -0.02 -2.11
N ARG A 19 -0.34 0.18 -3.41
CA ARG A 19 -1.34 1.14 -3.90
C ARG A 19 -2.74 0.80 -3.38
N GLY A 20 -3.17 -0.45 -3.57
CA GLY A 20 -4.46 -0.91 -3.05
C GLY A 20 -4.57 -0.77 -1.52
N SER A 21 -3.48 -1.05 -0.80
CA SER A 21 -3.43 -0.87 0.67
C SER A 21 -3.57 0.61 1.08
N ALA A 22 -2.94 1.52 0.32
CA ALA A 22 -3.05 2.96 0.55
C ALA A 22 -4.48 3.46 0.35
N GLU A 23 -5.12 3.06 -0.74
CA GLU A 23 -6.49 3.45 -1.08
C GLU A 23 -7.51 2.91 -0.07
N GLN A 24 -7.42 1.63 0.28
CA GLN A 24 -8.31 1.00 1.26
C GLN A 24 -8.17 1.68 2.64
N SER A 25 -6.95 2.01 3.05
CA SER A 25 -6.69 2.71 4.31
C SER A 25 -7.23 4.14 4.29
N ALA A 26 -7.09 4.85 3.17
CA ALA A 26 -7.66 6.18 2.99
C ALA A 26 -9.18 6.16 3.08
N GLN A 27 -9.85 5.28 2.33
CA GLN A 27 -11.31 5.11 2.37
C GLN A 27 -11.82 4.72 3.77
N ALA A 28 -11.04 3.91 4.51
CA ALA A 28 -11.37 3.58 5.88
C ALA A 28 -11.22 4.79 6.81
N ALA A 29 -10.19 5.62 6.61
CA ALA A 29 -9.97 6.84 7.38
C ALA A 29 -11.13 7.84 7.20
N GLU A 30 -11.65 7.98 5.98
CA GLU A 30 -12.80 8.87 5.66
C GLU A 30 -14.08 8.50 6.43
N ARG A 31 -14.23 7.22 6.79
CA ARG A 31 -15.38 6.72 7.57
C ARG A 31 -15.16 6.76 9.08
N MET A 32 -14.02 7.29 9.54
CA MET A 32 -13.65 7.35 10.95
C MET A 32 -13.32 8.79 11.39
N ALA A 33 -13.13 8.99 12.69
CA ALA A 33 -12.74 10.28 13.25
C ALA A 33 -11.67 10.13 14.34
N GLY A 34 -11.01 11.25 14.68
CA GLY A 34 -10.03 11.33 15.75
C GLY A 34 -8.80 10.46 15.49
N TYR A 35 -8.26 9.86 16.55
CA TYR A 35 -7.02 9.08 16.51
C TYR A 35 -7.04 7.94 15.47
N ARG A 36 -8.18 7.27 15.29
CA ARG A 36 -8.30 6.15 14.33
C ARG A 36 -8.20 6.63 12.88
N ALA A 37 -8.85 7.74 12.55
CA ALA A 37 -8.72 8.35 11.22
C ALA A 37 -7.26 8.79 10.95
N GLY A 38 -6.62 9.41 11.95
CA GLY A 38 -5.21 9.81 11.85
C GLY A 38 -4.26 8.63 11.63
N LEU A 39 -4.44 7.53 12.37
CA LEU A 39 -3.65 6.31 12.20
C LEU A 39 -3.81 5.71 10.80
N LEU A 40 -5.04 5.55 10.32
CA LEU A 40 -5.30 5.02 8.98
C LEU A 40 -4.75 5.93 7.88
N GLY A 41 -4.83 7.25 8.06
CA GLY A 41 -4.18 8.22 7.17
C GLY A 41 -2.66 8.06 7.13
N SER A 42 -2.00 7.85 8.27
CA SER A 42 -0.56 7.62 8.33
C SER A 42 -0.13 6.32 7.64
N ILE A 43 -0.95 5.27 7.74
CA ILE A 43 -0.72 4.00 7.02
C ILE A 43 -0.82 4.24 5.51
N SER A 44 -1.88 4.91 5.05
CA SER A 44 -2.05 5.27 3.64
C SER A 44 -0.87 6.08 3.10
N ALA A 45 -0.42 7.09 3.84
CA ALA A 45 0.74 7.90 3.48
C ALA A 45 2.03 7.08 3.41
N SER A 46 2.24 6.16 4.36
CA SER A 46 3.44 5.29 4.37
C SER A 46 3.46 4.33 3.19
N CYS A 47 2.32 3.72 2.86
CA CYS A 47 2.18 2.87 1.67
C CYS A 47 2.45 3.67 0.39
N THR A 48 1.95 4.91 0.32
CA THR A 48 2.18 5.82 -0.80
C THR A 48 3.64 6.20 -0.97
N ALA A 49 4.32 6.57 0.12
CA ALA A 49 5.74 6.84 0.11
C ALA A 49 6.55 5.60 -0.33
N ALA A 50 6.16 4.41 0.11
CA ALA A 50 6.82 3.18 -0.28
C ALA A 50 6.70 2.91 -1.79
N TYR A 51 5.49 2.99 -2.37
CA TYR A 51 5.32 2.66 -3.78
C TYR A 51 5.78 3.77 -4.74
N LEU A 52 5.69 5.06 -4.36
CA LEU A 52 6.16 6.17 -5.20
C LEU A 52 7.67 6.40 -5.06
N VAL A 53 8.17 6.55 -3.83
CA VAL A 53 9.54 7.01 -3.58
C VAL A 53 10.51 5.84 -3.46
N ALA A 54 10.20 4.85 -2.63
CA ALA A 54 11.15 3.77 -2.34
C ALA A 54 11.27 2.76 -3.49
N LEU A 55 10.16 2.47 -4.17
CA LEU A 55 10.10 1.52 -5.28
C LEU A 55 10.08 2.19 -6.67
N GLY A 56 10.07 3.53 -6.71
CA GLY A 56 10.12 4.30 -7.95
C GLY A 56 8.89 4.12 -8.84
N GLY A 57 7.70 4.02 -8.24
CA GLY A 57 6.44 3.71 -8.90
C GLY A 57 6.16 4.63 -10.08
N GLU A 58 6.53 4.17 -11.28
CA GLU A 58 6.36 4.79 -12.58
C GLU A 58 6.35 6.33 -12.60
N GLU A 59 7.55 6.91 -12.68
CA GLU A 59 7.79 8.19 -13.34
C GLU A 59 8.70 7.95 -14.56
N LYS A 60 8.11 7.57 -15.70
CA LYS A 60 8.72 7.77 -17.02
C LYS A 60 7.99 8.98 -17.67
N PRO A 61 8.72 10.00 -18.13
CA PRO A 61 8.16 11.29 -18.56
C PRO A 61 7.22 11.19 -19.75
#